data_AF-A0A7C1LMT4-F1
#
_entry.id   AF-A0A7C1LMT4-F1
#
_cell.length_a   1.000
_cell.length_b   1.000
_cell.length_c   1.000
_cell.angle_alpha   90.00
_cell.angle_beta   90.00
_cell.angle_gamma   90.00
#
_symmetry.space_group_name_H-M   'P 1'
#
loop_
_entity.id
_entity.type
_entity.pdbx_description
1 polymer ?
#
loop_
_entity_poly.entity_id
_entity_poly.type
_entity_poly.pdbx_seq_one_letter_code
_entity_poly.pdbx_strand_id
1 'polypeptide(L)'
;MEISIKIKMHKNQQFSLIIEKHPEIAGLLTNLINVLRVGCNGVTIKDLDKHIQITSFEGGATLSILQTFVEETYIKITGYKDTKDPDFKKYT
;
A
#
# COMPACT_ATOMS: atom_id res chain seq x y z
N MET A 1 0.21 14.20 10.50
CA MET A 1 -0.54 13.96 9.24
C MET A 1 -1.16 12.59 9.35
N GLU A 2 -2.41 12.45 8.91
CA GLU A 2 -3.11 11.17 8.87
C GLU A 2 -3.32 10.77 7.40
N ILE A 3 -3.08 9.50 7.07
CA ILE A 3 -3.36 8.95 5.74
C ILE A 3 -4.31 7.78 5.93
N SER A 4 -5.50 7.90 5.35
CA SER A 4 -6.50 6.84 5.42
C SER A 4 -6.24 5.77 4.36
N ILE A 5 -6.05 4.53 4.82
CA ILE A 5 -5.96 3.35 3.97
C ILE A 5 -7.07 2.39 4.40
N LYS A 6 -7.97 2.07 3.48
CA LYS A 6 -9.03 1.09 3.70
C LYS A 6 -8.78 -0.17 2.88
N ILE A 7 -8.59 -1.28 3.58
CA ILE A 7 -8.42 -2.61 2.99
C ILE A 7 -9.75 -3.36 3.08
N LYS A 8 -10.21 -3.92 1.96
CA LYS A 8 -11.35 -4.85 1.93
C LYS A 8 -10.85 -6.22 1.48
N MET A 9 -11.15 -7.24 2.29
CA MET A 9 -10.88 -8.65 1.95
C MET A 9 -12.15 -9.27 1.39
N HIS A 10 -12.05 -9.91 0.23
CA HIS A 10 -13.17 -10.58 -0.43
C HIS A 10 -13.04 -12.10 -0.33
N LYS A 11 -14.12 -12.81 -0.67
CA LYS A 11 -14.06 -14.26 -0.87
C LYS A 11 -13.07 -14.55 -2.01
N ASN A 12 -12.22 -15.56 -1.86
CA ASN A 12 -11.14 -15.96 -2.78
C ASN A 12 -9.80 -15.19 -2.66
N GLN A 13 -9.45 -14.70 -1.46
CA GLN A 13 -8.15 -14.03 -1.20
C GLN A 13 -7.91 -12.78 -2.09
N GLN A 14 -8.96 -12.23 -2.69
CA GLN A 14 -8.90 -10.97 -3.40
C GLN A 14 -8.95 -9.82 -2.40
N PHE A 15 -8.17 -8.79 -2.68
CA PHE A 15 -8.14 -7.58 -1.87
C PHE A 15 -8.61 -6.38 -2.68
N SER A 16 -9.07 -5.36 -1.97
CA SER A 16 -9.27 -4.04 -2.54
C SER A 16 -8.73 -2.99 -1.59
N LEU A 17 -8.12 -1.97 -2.17
CA LEU A 17 -7.53 -0.85 -1.45
C LEU A 17 -8.24 0.43 -1.85
N ILE A 18 -8.51 1.27 -0.87
CA ILE A 18 -8.91 2.65 -1.09
C ILE A 18 -7.91 3.49 -0.30
N ILE A 19 -7.18 4.35 -1.02
CA ILE A 19 -6.14 5.20 -0.46
C ILE A 19 -6.48 6.65 -0.80
N GLU A 20 -6.58 7.50 0.22
CA GLU A 20 -6.81 8.93 0.01
C GLU A 20 -5.58 9.60 -0.62
N LYS A 21 -5.82 10.53 -1.54
CA LYS A 21 -4.75 11.25 -2.23
C LYS A 21 -4.20 12.35 -1.32
N HIS A 22 -2.91 12.27 -1.06
CA HIS A 22 -2.16 13.30 -0.34
C HIS A 22 -0.90 13.69 -1.15
N PRO A 23 -0.61 14.99 -1.33
CA PRO A 23 0.57 15.46 -2.04
C PRO A 23 1.89 14.84 -1.53
N GLU A 24 1.99 14.61 -0.22
CA GLU A 24 3.17 14.11 0.49
C GLU A 24 3.55 12.69 0.04
N ILE A 25 2.55 11.89 -0.35
CA ILE A 25 2.73 10.49 -0.79
C ILE A 25 2.41 10.29 -2.27
N ALA A 26 2.16 11.35 -3.04
CA ALA A 26 1.80 11.24 -4.46
C ALA A 26 2.82 10.43 -5.29
N GLY A 27 4.11 10.61 -5.01
CA GLY A 27 5.17 9.81 -5.63
C GLY A 27 5.12 8.32 -5.25
N LEU A 28 4.85 8.01 -3.97
CA LEU A 28 4.73 6.63 -3.50
C LEU A 28 3.48 5.95 -4.08
N LEU A 29 2.36 6.68 -4.15
CA LEU A 29 1.12 6.23 -4.80
C LEU A 29 1.36 5.90 -6.28
N THR A 30 2.11 6.76 -6.98
CA THR A 30 2.46 6.54 -8.39
C THR A 30 3.30 5.28 -8.55
N ASN A 31 4.29 5.07 -7.67
CA ASN A 31 5.12 3.87 -7.67
C ASN A 31 4.29 2.61 -7.39
N LEU A 32 3.42 2.63 -6.38
CA LEU A 32 2.51 1.52 -6.07
C LEU A 32 1.65 1.15 -7.28
N ILE A 33 1.04 2.14 -7.94
CA ILE A 33 0.24 1.95 -9.15
C ILE A 33 1.05 1.27 -10.25
N ASN A 34 2.27 1.74 -10.50
CA ASN A 34 3.13 1.18 -11.54
C ASN A 34 3.53 -0.26 -11.23
N VAL A 35 3.95 -0.55 -9.99
CA VAL A 35 4.31 -1.90 -9.55
C VAL A 35 3.13 -2.84 -9.71
N LEU A 36 1.94 -2.44 -9.27
CA LEU A 36 0.74 -3.27 -9.39
C LEU A 36 0.36 -3.51 -10.86
N ARG A 37 0.43 -2.49 -11.72
CA ARG A 37 0.11 -2.64 -13.16
C ARG A 37 1.04 -3.63 -13.87
N VAL A 38 2.33 -3.66 -13.49
CA VAL A 38 3.32 -4.53 -14.10
C VAL A 38 3.34 -5.92 -13.47
N GLY A 39 3.18 -6.00 -12.15
CA GLY A 39 3.35 -7.23 -11.37
C GLY A 39 2.07 -8.02 -11.09
N CYS A 40 0.89 -7.39 -11.20
CA CYS A 40 -0.39 -8.04 -10.87
C CYS A 40 -1.30 -8.09 -12.11
N ASN A 41 -1.45 -9.30 -12.67
CA ASN A 41 -2.42 -9.52 -13.73
C ASN A 41 -3.86 -9.30 -13.22
N GLY A 42 -4.68 -8.59 -14.00
CA GLY A 42 -6.08 -8.35 -13.66
C GLY A 42 -6.34 -7.21 -12.67
N VAL A 43 -5.29 -6.52 -12.21
CA VAL A 43 -5.47 -5.38 -11.30
C VAL A 43 -6.29 -4.27 -11.97
N THR A 44 -7.34 -3.83 -11.29
CA THR A 44 -8.15 -2.70 -11.73
C THR A 44 -7.86 -1.51 -10.84
N ILE A 45 -7.37 -0.41 -11.41
CA ILE A 45 -7.06 0.83 -10.72
C ILE A 45 -8.02 1.91 -11.23
N LYS A 46 -8.80 2.47 -10.31
CA LYS A 46 -9.67 3.63 -10.54
C LYS A 46 -9.07 4.83 -9.84
N ASP A 47 -8.69 5.81 -10.64
CA ASP A 47 -8.21 7.08 -10.16
C ASP A 47 -9.40 8.05 -10.00
N LEU A 48 -9.83 8.30 -8.76
CA LEU A 48 -10.99 9.16 -8.45
C LEU A 48 -10.49 10.47 -7.83
N ASP A 49 -11.32 11.51 -7.82
CA ASP A 49 -10.89 12.87 -7.42
C ASP A 49 -10.14 12.91 -6.09
N LYS A 50 -10.65 12.23 -5.06
CA LYS A 50 -10.09 12.27 -3.69
C LYS A 50 -9.32 11.02 -3.27
N HIS A 51 -9.48 9.91 -3.99
CA HIS A 51 -8.88 8.64 -3.59
C HIS A 51 -8.57 7.78 -4.80
N ILE A 52 -7.64 6.86 -4.63
CA ILE A 52 -7.35 5.81 -5.59
C ILE A 52 -7.97 4.53 -5.07
N GLN A 53 -8.75 3.87 -5.92
CA GLN A 53 -9.33 2.57 -5.63
C GLN A 53 -8.63 1.50 -6.48
N ILE A 54 -8.07 0.51 -5.81
CA ILE A 54 -7.41 -0.64 -6.41
C ILE A 54 -8.26 -1.87 -6.09
N THR A 55 -8.61 -2.66 -7.09
CA THR A 55 -9.51 -3.82 -6.97
C THR A 55 -8.96 -5.03 -7.74
N SER A 56 -9.36 -6.21 -7.29
CA SER A 56 -9.16 -7.50 -7.98
C SER A 56 -7.71 -7.82 -8.30
N PHE A 57 -6.90 -7.95 -7.24
CA PHE A 57 -5.55 -8.50 -7.34
C PHE A 57 -5.45 -9.74 -6.44
N GLU A 58 -4.88 -10.81 -6.99
CA GLU A 58 -4.76 -12.13 -6.36
C GLU A 58 -3.29 -12.49 -6.10
N GLY A 59 -3.05 -13.35 -5.11
CA GLY A 59 -1.74 -13.97 -4.85
C GLY A 59 -0.90 -13.28 -3.76
N GLY A 60 -0.01 -14.07 -3.15
CA GLY A 60 0.83 -13.67 -2.00
C GLY A 60 1.76 -12.48 -2.27
N ALA A 61 2.19 -12.29 -3.52
CA ALA A 61 3.01 -11.14 -3.92
C ALA A 61 2.31 -9.80 -3.63
N THR A 62 0.98 -9.76 -3.62
CA THR A 62 0.26 -8.50 -3.48
C THR A 62 0.16 -7.99 -2.05
N LEU A 63 0.16 -8.89 -1.05
CA LEU A 63 0.25 -8.50 0.35
C LEU A 63 1.61 -7.90 0.67
N SER A 64 2.69 -8.47 0.12
CA SER A 64 4.04 -7.93 0.28
C SER A 64 4.18 -6.54 -0.36
N ILE A 65 3.64 -6.32 -1.56
CA ILE A 65 3.64 -5.00 -2.22
C ILE A 65 2.91 -3.96 -1.35
N LEU A 66 1.75 -4.32 -0.79
CA LEU A 66 1.00 -3.43 0.09
C LEU A 66 1.76 -3.13 1.38
N GLN A 67 2.37 -4.15 2.00
CA GLN A 67 3.18 -3.98 3.20
C GLN A 67 4.34 -3.01 2.94
N THR A 68 5.10 -3.22 1.86
CA THR A 68 6.19 -2.33 1.47
C THR A 68 5.70 -0.90 1.26
N PHE A 69 4.53 -0.71 0.61
CA PHE A 69 3.96 0.63 0.44
C PHE A 69 3.64 1.31 1.78
N VAL A 70 3.06 0.58 2.74
CA VAL A 70 2.74 1.12 4.07
C VAL A 70 4.02 1.49 4.82
N GLU A 71 5.05 0.63 4.77
CA GLU A 71 6.35 0.87 5.41
C GLU A 71 7.06 2.09 4.81
N GLU A 72 7.18 2.18 3.48
CA GLU A 72 7.80 3.34 2.83
C GLU A 72 7.02 4.63 3.09
N THR A 73 5.69 4.55 3.11
CA THR A 73 4.82 5.67 3.44
C THR A 73 5.07 6.14 4.87
N TYR A 74 5.10 5.21 5.83
CA TYR A 74 5.39 5.53 7.23
C TYR A 74 6.75 6.19 7.40
N ILE A 75 7.81 5.62 6.80
CA ILE A 75 9.18 6.16 6.83
C ILE A 75 9.22 7.58 6.25
N LYS A 76 8.59 7.80 5.09
CA LYS A 76 8.59 9.10 4.43
C LYS A 76 7.91 10.18 5.25
N ILE A 77 6.83 9.84 5.95
CA ILE A 77 6.04 10.80 6.74
C ILE A 77 6.71 11.12 8.07
N THR A 78 7.22 10.09 8.74
CA THR A 78 7.78 10.23 10.10
C THR A 78 9.26 10.58 10.09
N GLY A 79 9.93 10.43 8.93
CA GLY A 79 11.38 10.45 8.86
C GLY A 79 12.02 9.30 9.66
N TYR A 80 11.25 8.24 9.94
CA TYR A 80 11.72 7.08 10.70
C TYR A 80 12.97 6.52 10.02
N LYS A 81 14.11 6.70 10.68
CA LYS A 81 15.32 5.98 10.35
C LYS A 81 15.21 4.67 11.08
N ASP A 82 15.41 3.57 10.35
CA ASP A 82 15.47 2.22 10.89
C ASP A 82 16.61 2.11 11.90
N THR A 83 16.39 2.63 13.11
CA THR A 83 17.28 2.49 14.25
C THR A 83 17.00 1.12 14.80
N LYS A 84 17.50 0.07 14.12
CA LYS A 84 17.46 -1.35 14.51
C LYS A 84 16.81 -1.53 15.88
N ASP A 85 15.47 -1.57 15.92
CA ASP A 85 14.77 -1.55 17.20
C ASP A 85 14.96 -2.92 17.83
N PRO A 86 15.73 -3.05 18.93
CA PRO A 86 16.03 -4.35 19.51
C PRO A 86 14.77 -5.07 20.02
N ASP A 87 13.66 -4.37 20.20
CA ASP A 87 12.40 -4.94 20.70
C ASP A 87 11.52 -5.59 19.61
N PHE A 88 11.84 -5.43 18.32
CA PHE A 88 11.08 -6.11 17.25
C PHE A 88 11.25 -7.65 17.31
N LYS A 89 12.36 -8.12 17.91
CA LYS A 89 12.60 -9.55 18.21
C LYS A 89 11.66 -10.15 19.25
N LYS A 90 10.84 -9.35 19.92
CA LYS A 90 9.90 -9.85 20.94
C LYS A 90 8.64 -10.46 20.33
N TYR A 91 8.40 -10.22 19.05
CA TYR A 91 7.19 -10.63 18.33
C TYR A 91 7.47 -11.54 17.12
N THR A 92 8.73 -11.95 16.93
CA THR A 92 9.18 -12.97 15.96
C THR A 92 9.82 -14.13 16.70
#